data_AF-A0A5A7TN16-F1
#
_entry.id   AF-A0A5A7TN16-F1
#
_cell.length_a   1.000
_cell.length_b   1.000
_cell.length_c   1.000
_cell.angle_alpha   90.00
_cell.angle_beta   90.00
_cell.angle_gamma   90.00
#
_symmetry.space_group_name_H-M   'P 1'
#
loop_
_entity.id
_entity.type
_entity.pdbx_description
1 polymer ?
#
loop_
_entity_poly.entity_id
_entity_poly.type
_entity_poly.pdbx_seq_one_letter_code
_entity_poly.pdbx_strand_id
1 'polypeptide(L)'
;MQNQENLDTDGKAESIISIQTSEYDSWGNLGDDDIMLQKSAIFVQEAEKVPFEPLSSLEAEYKSGSPILLEKIKVLSGQYAAIRRTRGDGNCFFRSFMFSYLEHILESQDKTEVDRIKTNVENCRKTLRSLGYTEFTFEDFFALFLEQLESALQGNESSISHDELVIRSRDQSISDYVVMFFRFVTSGEIQKRSEFFEPFIMGLTNGTVDQFCKTAVEPMGEESDHVHIIALSDALGVPIRVLYLDRSSCDSGGLSVNHHDFVPATTEVSSDSAASEIKIPFITLLYRPGHYDILYPKPLANPGGALRVELHPHDRHGSKLRQD
;
A
#
# COMPACT_ATOMS: atom_id res chain seq x y z
N MET A 1 72.37 56.32 -17.95
CA MET A 1 72.83 54.94 -18.20
C MET A 1 71.62 54.17 -18.69
N GLN A 2 71.78 53.54 -19.84
CA GLN A 2 70.78 52.74 -20.54
C GLN A 2 70.28 51.58 -19.67
N ASN A 3 69.02 51.21 -19.82
CA ASN A 3 68.67 49.91 -20.38
C ASN A 3 67.20 49.87 -20.80
N GLN A 4 67.00 49.29 -21.96
CA GLN A 4 65.79 49.15 -22.75
C GLN A 4 65.75 47.68 -23.17
N GLU A 5 64.62 47.01 -22.98
CA GLU A 5 64.20 45.77 -23.67
C GLU A 5 62.77 45.47 -23.19
N ASN A 6 61.75 45.79 -23.99
CA ASN A 6 61.08 44.94 -24.99
C ASN A 6 60.33 43.75 -24.37
N LEU A 7 59.00 43.74 -24.53
CA LEU A 7 58.20 42.54 -24.83
C LEU A 7 56.78 42.94 -25.26
N ASP A 8 56.57 42.82 -26.57
CA ASP A 8 55.37 42.48 -27.33
C ASP A 8 53.99 43.04 -26.94
N THR A 9 53.53 43.96 -27.78
CA THR A 9 52.12 44.20 -28.08
C THR A 9 51.84 43.69 -29.49
N ASP A 10 51.05 42.62 -29.64
CA ASP A 10 50.22 42.47 -30.84
C ASP A 10 48.99 41.55 -30.64
N GLY A 11 47.84 42.07 -31.08
CA GLY A 11 46.70 41.35 -31.63
C GLY A 11 45.92 40.36 -30.76
N LYS A 12 44.68 40.72 -30.38
CA LYS A 12 43.52 40.22 -31.14
C LYS A 12 42.20 40.88 -30.76
N ALA A 13 41.47 41.14 -31.85
CA ALA A 13 40.17 41.75 -31.96
C ALA A 13 39.07 41.06 -31.15
N GLU A 14 38.09 41.90 -30.81
CA GLU A 14 36.77 41.57 -30.31
C GLU A 14 36.11 40.43 -31.09
N SER A 15 35.61 39.45 -30.35
CA SER A 15 34.57 38.54 -30.79
C SER A 15 33.69 38.28 -29.58
N ILE A 16 32.65 39.08 -29.44
CA ILE A 16 31.57 38.88 -28.48
C ILE A 16 30.80 37.65 -28.97
N ILE A 17 31.18 36.47 -28.48
CA ILE A 17 30.33 35.30 -28.54
C ILE A 17 29.42 35.39 -27.32
N SER A 18 28.22 35.91 -27.56
CA SER A 18 27.06 35.75 -26.68
C SER A 18 26.79 34.26 -26.52
N ILE A 19 27.41 33.63 -25.51
CA ILE A 19 26.98 32.34 -25.02
C ILE A 19 25.65 32.61 -24.32
N GLN A 20 24.56 32.18 -24.94
CA GLN A 20 23.24 32.16 -24.33
C GLN A 20 23.30 31.34 -23.03
N THR A 21 23.43 32.03 -21.90
CA THR A 21 23.10 31.52 -20.58
C THR A 21 21.57 31.52 -20.46
N SER A 22 20.88 30.64 -21.18
CA SER A 22 19.41 30.55 -21.10
C SER A 22 18.89 29.24 -20.50
N GLU A 23 19.77 28.30 -20.14
CA GLU A 23 19.32 27.00 -19.59
C GLU A 23 19.69 26.77 -18.12
N TYR A 24 20.56 27.59 -17.52
CA TYR A 24 20.94 27.43 -16.11
C TYR A 24 20.11 28.28 -15.13
N ASP A 25 19.46 29.35 -15.58
CA ASP A 25 18.62 30.21 -14.72
C ASP A 25 17.18 29.68 -14.52
N SER A 26 16.78 28.61 -15.22
CA SER A 26 15.42 28.06 -15.14
C SER A 26 15.17 27.16 -13.92
N TRP A 27 16.20 26.79 -13.17
CA TRP A 27 16.09 25.90 -11.99
C TRP A 27 15.92 26.65 -10.67
N GLY A 28 16.05 27.99 -10.67
CA GLY A 28 16.00 28.81 -9.47
C GLY A 28 14.61 29.02 -8.86
N ASN A 29 13.54 28.59 -9.53
CA ASN A 29 12.15 28.84 -9.16
C ASN A 29 11.24 27.60 -9.26
N LEU A 30 11.76 26.38 -9.02
CA LEU A 30 10.88 25.26 -8.70
C LEU A 30 10.45 25.46 -7.23
N GLY A 31 9.35 26.20 -7.02
CA GLY A 31 8.82 26.45 -5.70
C GLY A 31 8.20 25.18 -5.11
N ASP A 32 8.08 25.13 -3.78
CA ASP A 32 7.36 24.04 -3.10
C ASP A 32 5.93 23.89 -3.67
N ASP A 33 5.29 25.00 -4.06
CA ASP A 33 3.97 25.00 -4.70
C ASP A 33 3.96 24.24 -6.03
N ASP A 34 4.99 24.40 -6.87
CA ASP A 34 5.10 23.69 -8.15
C ASP A 34 5.28 22.18 -7.94
N ILE A 35 6.08 21.80 -6.94
CA ILE A 35 6.28 20.40 -6.54
C ILE A 35 4.97 19.80 -6.05
N MET A 36 4.21 20.55 -5.23
CA MET A 36 2.91 20.11 -4.71
C MET A 36 1.87 19.96 -5.81
N LEU A 37 1.83 20.88 -6.77
CA LEU A 37 0.96 20.80 -7.94
C LEU A 37 1.30 19.59 -8.81
N GLN A 38 2.58 19.34 -9.06
CA GLN A 38 3.03 18.17 -9.81
C GLN A 38 2.67 16.86 -9.11
N LYS A 39 2.91 16.77 -7.79
CA LYS A 39 2.53 15.60 -6.98
C LYS A 39 1.03 15.34 -7.04
N SER A 40 0.22 16.38 -6.88
CA SER A 40 -1.25 16.29 -6.97
C SER A 40 -1.69 15.76 -8.34
N ALA A 41 -1.12 16.28 -9.43
CA ALA A 41 -1.45 15.84 -10.78
C ALA A 41 -1.13 14.35 -11.01
N ILE A 42 0.00 13.86 -10.48
CA ILE A 42 0.38 12.44 -10.57
C ILE A 42 -0.64 11.56 -9.80
N PHE A 43 -1.03 11.96 -8.60
CA PHE A 43 -2.00 11.19 -7.80
C PHE A 43 -3.39 11.14 -8.41
N VAL A 44 -3.83 12.21 -9.10
CA VAL A 44 -5.08 12.22 -9.86
C VAL A 44 -5.03 11.20 -11.00
N GLN A 45 -3.94 11.17 -11.77
CA GLN A 45 -3.77 10.18 -12.85
C GLN A 45 -3.77 8.73 -12.31
N GLU A 46 -3.10 8.49 -11.19
CA GLU A 46 -3.11 7.17 -10.53
C GLU A 46 -4.51 6.76 -10.05
N ALA A 47 -5.37 7.71 -9.69
CA ALA A 47 -6.76 7.45 -9.26
C ALA A 47 -7.67 6.94 -10.38
N GLU A 48 -7.34 7.25 -11.64
CA GLU A 48 -8.14 6.91 -12.82
C GLU A 48 -7.93 5.46 -13.30
N LYS A 49 -6.91 4.75 -12.81
CA LYS A 49 -6.61 3.37 -13.22
C LYS A 49 -7.77 2.42 -12.93
N VAL A 50 -8.00 1.47 -13.86
CA VAL A 50 -9.04 0.44 -13.76
C VAL A 50 -8.74 -0.47 -12.57
N PRO A 51 -9.67 -0.61 -11.61
CA PRO A 51 -9.35 -1.20 -10.33
C PRO A 51 -9.25 -2.72 -10.39
N PHE A 52 -10.00 -3.46 -11.22
CA PHE A 52 -10.05 -4.93 -11.15
C PHE A 52 -9.81 -5.58 -12.51
N GLU A 53 -8.86 -6.52 -12.60
CA GLU A 53 -8.48 -7.12 -13.87
C GLU A 53 -7.92 -8.55 -13.73
N PRO A 54 -7.94 -9.36 -14.80
CA PRO A 54 -7.28 -10.66 -14.80
C PRO A 54 -5.75 -10.53 -14.70
N LEU A 55 -5.07 -11.53 -14.11
CA LEU A 55 -3.60 -11.53 -14.02
C LEU A 55 -2.89 -11.47 -15.38
N SER A 56 -3.56 -11.83 -16.47
CA SER A 56 -3.01 -11.69 -17.83
C SER A 56 -2.69 -10.23 -18.21
N SER A 57 -3.38 -9.25 -17.61
CA SER A 57 -3.04 -7.84 -17.78
C SER A 57 -1.66 -7.52 -17.18
N LEU A 58 -1.36 -8.08 -16.00
CA LEU A 58 -0.05 -7.96 -15.38
C LEU A 58 1.03 -8.61 -16.26
N GLU A 59 0.76 -9.78 -16.85
CA GLU A 59 1.70 -10.39 -17.80
C GLU A 59 1.99 -9.46 -18.99
N ALA A 60 0.96 -8.78 -19.51
CA ALA A 60 1.10 -7.84 -20.63
C ALA A 60 2.01 -6.64 -20.30
N GLU A 61 1.98 -6.12 -19.08
CA GLU A 61 2.87 -5.03 -18.61
C GLU A 61 4.35 -5.44 -18.64
N TYR A 62 4.64 -6.71 -18.33
CA TYR A 62 6.01 -7.21 -18.23
C TYR A 62 6.49 -7.93 -19.50
N LYS A 63 5.71 -7.94 -20.60
CA LYS A 63 6.06 -8.63 -21.87
C LYS A 63 7.42 -8.20 -22.45
N SER A 64 7.74 -6.91 -22.33
CA SER A 64 9.02 -6.35 -22.77
C SER A 64 10.05 -6.26 -21.62
N GLY A 65 9.70 -6.80 -20.45
CA GLY A 65 10.46 -6.69 -19.22
C GLY A 65 11.36 -7.90 -18.95
N SER A 66 11.64 -8.13 -17.67
CA SER A 66 12.57 -9.19 -17.26
C SER A 66 11.95 -10.58 -17.42
N PRO A 67 12.63 -11.55 -18.09
CA PRO A 67 12.11 -12.90 -18.28
C PRO A 67 11.75 -13.61 -16.96
N ILE A 68 12.52 -13.37 -15.89
CA ILE A 68 12.25 -13.97 -14.58
C ILE A 68 10.91 -13.49 -13.98
N LEU A 69 10.55 -12.22 -14.21
CA LEU A 69 9.29 -11.66 -13.74
C LEU A 69 8.11 -12.25 -14.50
N LEU A 70 8.24 -12.43 -15.82
CA LEU A 70 7.23 -13.10 -16.64
C LEU A 70 6.99 -14.54 -16.18
N GLU A 71 8.06 -15.29 -15.93
CA GLU A 71 7.95 -16.65 -15.41
C GLU A 71 7.28 -16.67 -14.02
N LYS A 72 7.64 -15.74 -13.11
CA LYS A 72 6.96 -15.61 -11.81
C LYS A 72 5.48 -15.25 -11.97
N ILE A 73 5.12 -14.37 -12.91
CA ILE A 73 3.73 -14.02 -13.22
C ILE A 73 2.96 -15.24 -13.76
N LYS A 74 3.60 -16.12 -14.55
CA LYS A 74 2.97 -17.38 -14.98
C LYS A 74 2.68 -18.30 -13.78
N VAL A 75 3.62 -18.42 -12.83
CA VAL A 75 3.39 -19.18 -11.59
C VAL A 75 2.26 -18.57 -10.75
N LEU A 76 2.24 -17.24 -10.61
CA LEU A 76 1.15 -16.51 -9.94
C LEU A 76 -0.20 -16.79 -10.62
N SER A 77 -0.23 -16.72 -11.95
CA SER A 77 -1.42 -16.99 -12.77
C SER A 77 -1.93 -18.42 -12.64
N GLY A 78 -1.11 -19.35 -12.12
CA GLY A 78 -1.54 -20.69 -11.72
C GLY A 78 -2.45 -20.69 -10.49
N GLN A 79 -2.17 -19.82 -9.52
CA GLN A 79 -2.77 -19.81 -8.17
C GLN A 79 -3.82 -18.70 -7.97
N TYR A 80 -3.67 -17.57 -8.66
CA TYR A 80 -4.52 -16.39 -8.51
C TYR A 80 -5.30 -16.13 -9.81
N ALA A 81 -6.55 -15.65 -9.66
CA ALA A 81 -7.48 -15.41 -10.76
C ALA A 81 -7.43 -13.95 -11.24
N ALA A 82 -7.38 -13.01 -10.30
CA ALA A 82 -7.49 -11.60 -10.56
C ALA A 82 -6.58 -10.77 -9.64
N ILE A 83 -6.32 -9.54 -10.06
CA ILE A 83 -5.61 -8.52 -9.32
C ILE A 83 -6.50 -7.29 -9.23
N ARG A 84 -6.57 -6.67 -8.04
CA ARG A 84 -7.16 -5.33 -7.89
C ARG A 84 -6.05 -4.30 -7.69
N ARG A 85 -5.96 -3.38 -8.63
CA ARG A 85 -5.02 -2.26 -8.62
C ARG A 85 -5.35 -1.29 -7.51
N THR A 86 -4.33 -0.90 -6.77
CA THR A 86 -4.43 0.16 -5.77
C THR A 86 -3.72 1.41 -6.29
N ARG A 87 -4.15 2.60 -5.83
CA ARG A 87 -3.53 3.87 -6.21
C ARG A 87 -2.08 3.92 -5.70
N GLY A 88 -1.13 4.30 -6.55
CA GLY A 88 0.27 4.50 -6.17
C GLY A 88 0.53 5.88 -5.56
N ASP A 89 0.06 6.13 -4.34
CA ASP A 89 0.16 7.42 -3.65
C ASP A 89 0.89 7.36 -2.30
N GLY A 90 1.70 6.32 -2.10
CA GLY A 90 2.37 6.02 -0.82
C GLY A 90 1.45 5.40 0.24
N ASN A 91 0.13 5.41 0.05
CA ASN A 91 -0.83 4.79 0.97
C ASN A 91 -1.31 3.40 0.50
N CYS A 92 -0.75 2.88 -0.59
CA CYS A 92 -1.23 1.66 -1.25
C CYS A 92 -1.40 0.47 -0.30
N PHE A 93 -0.45 0.21 0.60
CA PHE A 93 -0.59 -0.86 1.60
C PHE A 93 -1.86 -0.71 2.46
N PHE A 94 -2.05 0.45 3.10
CA PHE A 94 -3.21 0.70 3.96
C PHE A 94 -4.52 0.67 3.18
N ARG A 95 -4.56 1.20 1.95
CA ARG A 95 -5.74 1.14 1.09
C ARG A 95 -6.06 -0.29 0.65
N SER A 96 -5.05 -1.09 0.30
CA SER A 96 -5.22 -2.50 -0.06
C SER A 96 -5.71 -3.31 1.13
N PHE A 97 -5.15 -3.08 2.33
CA PHE A 97 -5.58 -3.70 3.57
C PHE A 97 -7.04 -3.36 3.88
N MET A 98 -7.39 -2.06 3.84
CA MET A 98 -8.75 -1.56 4.06
C MET A 98 -9.77 -2.32 3.21
N PHE A 99 -9.56 -2.29 1.89
CA PHE A 99 -10.51 -2.87 0.94
C PHE A 99 -10.61 -4.38 1.12
N SER A 100 -9.47 -5.08 1.19
CA SER A 100 -9.46 -6.55 1.33
C SER A 100 -10.14 -7.00 2.62
N TYR A 101 -9.91 -6.28 3.74
CA TYR A 101 -10.51 -6.61 5.02
C TYR A 101 -12.03 -6.39 5.00
N LEU A 102 -12.49 -5.23 4.53
CA LEU A 102 -13.92 -4.92 4.45
C LEU A 102 -14.66 -5.82 3.46
N GLU A 103 -14.03 -6.15 2.32
CA GLU A 103 -14.56 -7.10 1.34
C GLU A 103 -14.72 -8.49 1.96
N HIS A 104 -13.72 -8.95 2.73
CA HIS A 104 -13.81 -10.21 3.47
C HIS A 104 -14.97 -10.23 4.48
N ILE A 105 -15.18 -9.16 5.25
CA ILE A 105 -16.33 -9.06 6.18
C ILE A 105 -17.65 -9.04 5.40
N LEU A 106 -17.71 -8.32 4.28
CA LEU A 106 -18.90 -8.24 3.43
C LEU A 106 -19.26 -9.60 2.82
N GLU A 107 -18.29 -10.44 2.47
CA GLU A 107 -18.53 -11.78 1.93
C GLU A 107 -18.83 -12.82 3.02
N SER A 108 -18.03 -12.82 4.10
CA SER A 108 -18.13 -13.82 5.17
C SER A 108 -19.31 -13.56 6.12
N GLN A 109 -19.70 -12.30 6.28
CA GLN A 109 -20.68 -11.85 7.26
C GLN A 109 -20.31 -12.26 8.70
N ASP A 110 -19.01 -12.34 8.99
CA ASP A 110 -18.50 -12.79 10.28
C ASP A 110 -18.64 -11.70 11.36
N LYS A 111 -19.73 -11.78 12.11
CA LYS A 111 -20.00 -10.89 13.25
C LYS A 111 -19.01 -11.08 14.40
N THR A 112 -18.46 -12.30 14.57
CA THR A 112 -17.51 -12.58 15.64
C THR A 112 -16.17 -11.90 15.37
N GLU A 113 -15.73 -11.91 14.12
CA GLU A 113 -14.55 -11.15 13.68
C GLU A 113 -14.76 -9.63 13.85
N VAL A 114 -15.95 -9.12 13.52
CA VAL A 114 -16.29 -7.70 13.72
C VAL A 114 -16.26 -7.32 15.21
N ASP A 115 -16.84 -8.12 16.11
CA ASP A 115 -16.81 -7.85 17.54
C ASP A 115 -15.38 -7.92 18.12
N ARG A 116 -14.57 -8.87 17.62
CA ARG A 116 -13.15 -8.99 17.97
C ARG A 116 -12.37 -7.76 17.53
N ILE A 117 -12.55 -7.30 16.29
CA ILE A 117 -11.79 -6.16 15.79
C ILE A 117 -12.19 -4.86 16.48
N LYS A 118 -13.48 -4.67 16.83
CA LYS A 118 -13.93 -3.53 17.65
C LYS A 118 -13.20 -3.46 18.99
N THR A 119 -13.02 -4.62 19.63
CA THR A 119 -12.25 -4.73 20.87
C THR A 119 -10.79 -4.31 20.67
N ASN A 120 -10.16 -4.75 19.58
CA ASN A 120 -8.78 -4.37 19.24
C ASN A 120 -8.64 -2.88 18.91
N VAL A 121 -9.61 -2.30 18.18
CA VAL A 121 -9.67 -0.87 17.87
C VAL A 121 -9.71 -0.04 19.16
N GLU A 122 -10.54 -0.44 20.14
CA GLU A 122 -10.59 0.26 21.43
C GLU A 122 -9.29 0.10 22.24
N ASN A 123 -8.60 -1.04 22.13
CA ASN A 123 -7.28 -1.21 22.73
C ASN A 123 -6.22 -0.31 22.06
N CYS A 124 -6.28 -0.13 20.75
CA CYS A 124 -5.43 0.80 20.01
C CYS A 124 -5.68 2.25 20.45
N ARG A 125 -6.96 2.65 20.60
CA ARG A 125 -7.35 3.96 21.15
C ARG A 125 -6.77 4.19 22.55
N LYS A 126 -6.87 3.21 23.45
CA LYS A 126 -6.26 3.27 24.80
C LYS A 126 -4.74 3.41 24.73
N THR A 127 -4.11 2.72 23.79
CA THR A 127 -2.66 2.76 23.58
C THR A 127 -2.22 4.17 23.20
N LEU A 128 -2.84 4.80 22.21
CA LEU A 128 -2.54 6.18 21.81
C LEU A 128 -2.72 7.18 22.96
N ARG A 129 -3.79 7.07 23.75
CA ARG A 129 -3.98 7.91 24.95
C ARG A 129 -2.86 7.72 25.97
N SER A 130 -2.43 6.48 26.20
CA SER A 130 -1.34 6.19 27.15
C SER A 130 0.02 6.72 26.67
N LEU A 131 0.20 6.86 25.35
CA LEU A 131 1.37 7.48 24.72
C LEU A 131 1.30 9.01 24.70
N GLY A 132 0.21 9.61 25.19
CA GLY A 132 0.05 11.06 25.31
C GLY A 132 -0.60 11.75 24.10
N TYR A 133 -1.17 11.00 23.14
CA TYR A 133 -1.97 11.59 22.07
C TYR A 133 -3.26 12.16 22.64
N THR A 134 -3.67 13.33 22.13
CA THR A 134 -4.92 13.96 22.57
C THR A 134 -6.09 13.36 21.79
N GLU A 135 -7.12 12.88 22.47
CA GLU A 135 -8.20 12.06 21.85
C GLU A 135 -8.88 12.73 20.65
N PHE A 136 -9.17 14.03 20.74
CA PHE A 136 -9.80 14.79 19.65
C PHE A 136 -8.98 14.83 18.34
N THR A 137 -7.67 14.52 18.37
CA THR A 137 -6.84 14.56 17.16
C THR A 137 -6.99 13.31 16.31
N PHE A 138 -7.58 12.23 16.83
CA PHE A 138 -7.69 10.96 16.11
C PHE A 138 -9.06 10.26 16.25
N GLU A 139 -9.94 10.73 17.15
CA GLU A 139 -11.23 10.06 17.41
C GLU A 139 -12.11 9.90 16.17
N ASP A 140 -12.15 10.91 15.30
CA ASP A 140 -12.93 10.90 14.07
C ASP A 140 -12.46 9.81 13.08
N PHE A 141 -11.14 9.59 12.98
CA PHE A 141 -10.58 8.53 12.13
C PHE A 141 -11.01 7.15 12.62
N PHE A 142 -10.98 6.94 13.93
CA PHE A 142 -11.44 5.69 14.56
C PHE A 142 -12.94 5.47 14.36
N ALA A 143 -13.74 6.51 14.56
CA ALA A 143 -15.18 6.45 14.37
C ALA A 143 -15.54 6.09 12.93
N LEU A 144 -14.89 6.72 11.95
CA LEU A 144 -15.17 6.45 10.54
C LEU A 144 -14.81 5.02 10.14
N PHE A 145 -13.66 4.47 10.59
CA PHE A 145 -13.33 3.07 10.32
C PHE A 145 -14.36 2.11 10.90
N LEU A 146 -14.81 2.35 12.14
CA LEU A 146 -15.84 1.54 12.78
C LEU A 146 -17.17 1.60 12.02
N GLU A 147 -17.54 2.77 11.48
CA GLU A 147 -18.71 2.91 10.62
C GLU A 147 -18.58 2.08 9.34
N GLN A 148 -17.45 2.14 8.64
CA GLN A 148 -17.23 1.35 7.41
C GLN A 148 -17.29 -0.15 7.69
N LEU A 149 -16.71 -0.58 8.82
CA LEU A 149 -16.74 -1.97 9.28
C LEU A 149 -18.17 -2.43 9.58
N GLU A 150 -18.96 -1.63 10.27
CA GLU A 150 -20.35 -1.95 10.59
C GLU A 150 -21.21 -2.01 9.32
N SER A 151 -21.02 -1.06 8.40
CA SER A 151 -21.70 -1.04 7.10
C SER A 151 -21.47 -2.30 6.27
N ALA A 152 -20.34 -2.99 6.43
CA ALA A 152 -20.06 -4.24 5.69
C ALA A 152 -20.94 -5.42 6.13
N LEU A 153 -21.50 -5.40 7.35
CA LEU A 153 -22.44 -6.41 7.81
C LEU A 153 -23.85 -6.14 7.28
N GLN A 154 -24.49 -7.18 6.77
CA GLN A 154 -25.85 -7.16 6.28
C GLN A 154 -26.87 -7.21 7.43
N GLY A 155 -28.01 -6.54 7.22
CA GLY A 155 -29.14 -6.54 8.15
C GLY A 155 -29.17 -5.36 9.12
N ASN A 156 -28.32 -4.35 8.91
CA ASN A 156 -28.43 -3.04 9.55
C ASN A 156 -28.94 -1.99 8.53
N GLU A 157 -29.41 -0.83 9.02
CA GLU A 157 -29.91 0.24 8.14
C GLU A 157 -28.82 0.84 7.25
N SER A 158 -27.55 0.70 7.66
CA SER A 158 -26.37 1.23 6.98
C SER A 158 -25.64 0.19 6.13
N SER A 159 -26.25 -0.97 5.84
CA SER A 159 -25.63 -2.06 5.08
C SER A 159 -25.25 -1.59 3.68
N ILE A 160 -24.07 -1.97 3.22
CA ILE A 160 -23.60 -1.62 1.88
C ILE A 160 -23.51 -2.84 0.97
N SER A 161 -23.66 -2.61 -0.33
CA SER A 161 -23.34 -3.60 -1.36
C SER A 161 -21.84 -3.60 -1.65
N HIS A 162 -21.38 -4.59 -2.41
CA HIS A 162 -20.01 -4.62 -2.90
C HIS A 162 -19.68 -3.37 -3.76
N ASP A 163 -20.60 -2.95 -4.63
CA ASP A 163 -20.41 -1.75 -5.46
C ASP A 163 -20.26 -0.49 -4.60
N GLU A 164 -21.06 -0.37 -3.54
CA GLU A 164 -20.97 0.75 -2.60
C GLU A 164 -19.65 0.72 -1.81
N LEU A 165 -19.14 -0.46 -1.43
CA LEU A 165 -17.80 -0.59 -0.83
C LEU A 165 -16.71 -0.06 -1.77
N VAL A 166 -16.80 -0.37 -3.07
CA VAL A 166 -15.87 0.16 -4.09
C VAL A 166 -15.99 1.68 -4.20
N ILE A 167 -17.21 2.22 -4.22
CA ILE A 167 -17.45 3.67 -4.28
C ILE A 167 -16.83 4.36 -3.06
N ARG A 168 -17.14 3.91 -1.85
CA ARG A 168 -16.61 4.51 -0.61
C ARG A 168 -15.09 4.37 -0.49
N SER A 169 -14.53 3.25 -0.91
CA SER A 169 -13.07 3.03 -0.89
C SER A 169 -12.32 3.93 -1.88
N ARG A 170 -13.01 4.43 -2.91
CA ARG A 170 -12.48 5.38 -3.91
C ARG A 170 -12.80 6.83 -3.57
N ASP A 171 -13.73 7.10 -2.66
CA ASP A 171 -13.97 8.44 -2.15
C ASP A 171 -12.74 8.93 -1.39
N GLN A 172 -12.23 10.11 -1.77
CA GLN A 172 -10.98 10.63 -1.23
C GLN A 172 -11.07 10.86 0.29
N SER A 173 -12.18 11.42 0.75
CA SER A 173 -12.35 11.77 2.16
C SER A 173 -12.45 10.51 3.01
N ILE A 174 -13.29 9.56 2.61
CA ILE A 174 -13.50 8.31 3.36
C ILE A 174 -12.20 7.50 3.38
N SER A 175 -11.61 7.29 2.20
CA SER A 175 -10.41 6.48 2.05
C SER A 175 -9.22 7.08 2.82
N ASP A 176 -9.03 8.41 2.80
CA ASP A 176 -7.92 9.05 3.51
C ASP A 176 -8.10 9.04 5.03
N TYR A 177 -9.32 9.25 5.54
CA TYR A 177 -9.59 9.18 6.98
C TYR A 177 -9.35 7.77 7.52
N VAL A 178 -9.75 6.74 6.78
CA VAL A 178 -9.48 5.35 7.17
C VAL A 178 -7.99 5.01 7.07
N VAL A 179 -7.26 5.56 6.08
CA VAL A 179 -5.79 5.44 6.04
C VAL A 179 -5.15 6.10 7.27
N MET A 180 -5.60 7.29 7.67
CA MET A 180 -5.09 7.96 8.88
C MET A 180 -5.35 7.12 10.13
N PHE A 181 -6.51 6.48 10.25
CA PHE A 181 -6.78 5.52 11.31
C PHE A 181 -5.70 4.42 11.36
N PHE A 182 -5.41 3.77 10.22
CA PHE A 182 -4.39 2.72 10.19
C PHE A 182 -2.99 3.23 10.48
N ARG A 183 -2.63 4.44 10.03
CA ARG A 183 -1.34 5.06 10.34
C ARG A 183 -1.18 5.31 11.84
N PHE A 184 -2.21 5.81 12.51
CA PHE A 184 -2.20 5.98 13.97
C PHE A 184 -2.14 4.64 14.72
N VAL A 185 -2.91 3.63 14.31
CA VAL A 185 -2.84 2.29 14.89
C VAL A 185 -1.43 1.71 14.77
N THR A 186 -0.83 1.83 13.58
CA THR A 186 0.52 1.36 13.29
C THR A 186 1.55 2.09 14.15
N SER A 187 1.49 3.42 14.21
CA SER A 187 2.38 4.24 15.04
C SER A 187 2.27 3.87 16.52
N GLY A 188 1.03 3.74 17.03
CA GLY A 188 0.79 3.37 18.41
C GLY A 188 1.37 2.01 18.78
N GLU A 189 1.24 1.01 17.90
CA GLU A 189 1.79 -0.32 18.17
C GLU A 189 3.32 -0.36 18.08
N ILE A 190 3.92 0.39 17.15
CA ILE A 190 5.37 0.55 17.06
C ILE A 190 5.94 1.17 18.34
N GLN A 191 5.34 2.27 18.81
CA GLN A 191 5.80 2.97 20.01
C GLN A 191 5.58 2.16 21.29
N LYS A 192 4.44 1.46 21.40
CA LYS A 192 4.13 0.57 22.53
C LYS A 192 5.14 -0.57 22.68
N ARG A 193 5.65 -1.09 21.56
CA ARG A 193 6.69 -2.14 21.52
C ARG A 193 8.01 -1.61 20.99
N SER A 194 8.41 -0.42 21.44
CA SER A 194 9.62 0.27 20.96
C SER A 194 10.86 -0.61 20.99
N GLU A 195 11.11 -1.34 22.09
CA GLU A 195 12.26 -2.24 22.24
C GLU A 195 12.31 -3.34 21.17
N PHE A 196 11.15 -3.83 20.72
CA PHE A 196 11.07 -4.82 19.66
C PHE A 196 11.34 -4.22 18.28
N PHE A 197 10.80 -3.02 18.01
CA PHE A 197 10.92 -2.38 16.70
C PHE A 197 12.23 -1.60 16.48
N GLU A 198 12.87 -1.15 17.55
CA GLU A 198 14.07 -0.30 17.51
C GLU A 198 15.21 -0.89 16.65
N PRO A 199 15.60 -2.18 16.77
CA PRO A 199 16.67 -2.73 15.94
C PRO A 199 16.36 -2.68 14.44
N PHE A 200 15.10 -2.85 14.05
CA PHE A 200 14.67 -2.78 12.65
C PHE A 200 14.67 -1.33 12.15
N ILE A 201 14.19 -0.39 12.99
CA ILE A 201 14.15 1.03 12.67
C ILE A 201 15.56 1.61 12.53
N MET A 202 16.51 1.21 13.38
CA MET A 202 17.92 1.61 13.27
C MET A 202 18.57 1.15 11.95
N GLY A 203 18.06 0.07 11.35
CA GLY A 203 18.50 -0.38 10.03
C GLY A 203 17.94 0.46 8.87
N LEU A 204 16.85 1.20 9.10
CA LEU A 204 16.17 2.04 8.11
C LEU A 204 16.55 3.51 8.22
N THR A 205 16.75 4.01 9.43
CA THR A 205 17.04 5.41 9.73
C THR A 205 17.94 5.56 10.96
N ASN A 206 18.63 6.69 11.06
CA ASN A 206 19.44 7.04 12.24
C ASN A 206 18.62 7.71 13.36
N GLY A 207 17.28 7.70 13.26
CA GLY A 207 16.36 8.32 14.21
C GLY A 207 15.89 7.38 15.33
N THR A 208 15.22 7.96 16.33
CA THR A 208 14.52 7.19 17.37
C THR A 208 13.22 6.57 16.83
N VAL A 209 12.64 5.62 17.57
CA VAL A 209 11.31 5.07 17.25
C VAL A 209 10.25 6.16 17.13
N ASP A 210 10.23 7.11 18.07
CA ASP A 210 9.32 8.27 18.05
C ASP A 210 9.52 9.13 16.79
N GLN A 211 10.77 9.41 16.42
CA GLN A 211 11.08 10.18 15.22
C GLN A 211 10.62 9.44 13.95
N PHE A 212 10.89 8.12 13.87
CA PHE A 212 10.44 7.29 12.76
C PHE A 212 8.92 7.30 12.61
N CYS A 213 8.17 7.16 13.71
CA CYS A 213 6.72 7.25 13.71
C CYS A 213 6.22 8.58 13.13
N LYS A 214 6.78 9.70 13.60
CA LYS A 214 6.37 11.05 13.19
C LYS A 214 6.74 11.41 11.76
N THR A 215 7.76 10.79 11.17
CA THR A 215 8.23 11.12 9.81
C THR A 215 7.88 10.11 8.74
N ALA A 216 7.72 8.83 9.08
CA ALA A 216 7.59 7.74 8.11
C ALA A 216 6.35 6.84 8.33
N VAL A 217 5.58 7.04 9.40
CA VAL A 217 4.37 6.25 9.69
C VAL A 217 3.13 7.12 9.69
N GLU A 218 3.11 8.17 10.50
CA GLU A 218 1.94 9.05 10.68
C GLU A 218 1.61 9.93 9.46
N PRO A 219 2.59 10.51 8.74
CA PRO A 219 2.27 11.37 7.60
C PRO A 219 1.65 10.59 6.43
N MET A 220 0.68 11.23 5.75
CA MET A 220 0.09 10.69 4.54
C MET A 220 1.11 10.64 3.39
N GLY A 221 1.02 9.60 2.57
CA GLY A 221 1.88 9.43 1.40
C GLY A 221 3.26 8.85 1.69
N GLU A 222 3.58 8.53 2.95
CA GLU A 222 4.80 7.80 3.31
C GLU A 222 4.65 6.31 3.03
N GLU A 223 5.65 5.72 2.36
CA GLU A 223 5.65 4.32 1.97
C GLU A 223 5.61 3.37 3.17
N SER A 224 4.98 2.21 2.99
CA SER A 224 4.89 1.17 4.01
C SER A 224 5.80 -0.01 3.67
N ASP A 225 6.57 -0.45 4.66
CA ASP A 225 7.46 -1.61 4.56
C ASP A 225 7.12 -2.64 5.66
N HIS A 226 7.94 -3.67 5.83
CA HIS A 226 7.73 -4.79 6.75
C HIS A 226 7.38 -4.33 8.17
N VAL A 227 8.02 -3.27 8.68
CA VAL A 227 7.74 -2.72 10.02
C VAL A 227 6.28 -2.30 10.15
N HIS A 228 5.74 -1.60 9.15
CA HIS A 228 4.34 -1.16 9.12
C HIS A 228 3.38 -2.35 9.05
N ILE A 229 3.70 -3.35 8.22
CA ILE A 229 2.85 -4.55 8.04
C ILE A 229 2.76 -5.35 9.33
N ILE A 230 3.90 -5.62 9.99
CA ILE A 230 3.96 -6.34 11.27
C ILE A 230 3.16 -5.59 12.34
N ALA A 231 3.41 -4.29 12.50
CA ALA A 231 2.75 -3.49 13.51
C ALA A 231 1.23 -3.43 13.31
N LEU A 232 0.76 -3.21 12.07
CA LEU A 232 -0.67 -3.18 11.78
C LEU A 232 -1.32 -4.56 11.99
N SER A 233 -0.68 -5.63 11.49
CA SER A 233 -1.17 -7.00 11.63
C SER A 233 -1.31 -7.40 13.10
N ASP A 234 -0.30 -7.10 13.93
CA ASP A 234 -0.31 -7.38 15.36
C ASP A 234 -1.37 -6.56 16.11
N ALA A 235 -1.46 -5.25 15.83
CA ALA A 235 -2.38 -4.35 16.51
C ALA A 235 -3.84 -4.75 16.28
N LEU A 236 -4.17 -5.11 15.04
CA LEU A 236 -5.51 -5.50 14.62
C LEU A 236 -5.76 -7.01 14.80
N GLY A 237 -4.73 -7.81 14.94
CA GLY A 237 -4.85 -9.27 15.02
C GLY A 237 -5.32 -9.89 13.70
N VAL A 238 -4.96 -9.29 12.56
CA VAL A 238 -5.39 -9.70 11.21
C VAL A 238 -4.17 -10.25 10.45
N PRO A 239 -4.17 -11.53 10.04
CA PRO A 239 -3.06 -12.11 9.29
C PRO A 239 -3.02 -11.59 7.84
N ILE A 240 -1.84 -11.28 7.34
CA ILE A 240 -1.61 -10.73 6.00
C ILE A 240 -0.59 -11.60 5.27
N ARG A 241 -0.86 -11.97 4.01
CA ARG A 241 0.12 -12.59 3.12
C ARG A 241 0.58 -11.58 2.09
N VAL A 242 1.90 -11.47 1.90
CA VAL A 242 2.49 -10.64 0.84
C VAL A 242 3.32 -11.51 -0.09
N LEU A 243 2.99 -11.49 -1.38
CA LEU A 243 3.75 -12.15 -2.45
C LEU A 243 4.69 -11.13 -3.10
N TYR A 244 5.95 -11.51 -3.31
CA TYR A 244 6.99 -10.61 -3.82
C TYR A 244 7.26 -10.92 -5.30
N LEU A 245 6.94 -9.95 -6.16
CA LEU A 245 7.28 -9.98 -7.57
C LEU A 245 8.57 -9.20 -7.81
N ASP A 246 9.69 -9.86 -7.54
CA ASP A 246 11.04 -9.33 -7.68
C ASP A 246 11.90 -10.20 -8.61
N ARG A 247 13.13 -9.74 -8.87
CA ARG A 247 14.07 -10.45 -9.75
C ARG A 247 14.90 -11.52 -9.03
N SER A 248 14.60 -11.83 -7.76
CA SER A 248 15.30 -12.88 -7.04
C SER A 248 14.99 -14.26 -7.66
N SER A 249 16.01 -15.12 -7.73
CA SER A 249 15.86 -16.53 -8.05
C SER A 249 16.02 -17.33 -6.76
N CYS A 250 15.26 -18.43 -6.59
CA CYS A 250 15.53 -19.36 -5.50
C CYS A 250 16.82 -20.13 -5.81
N ASP A 251 17.72 -20.25 -4.82
CA ASP A 251 19.02 -20.92 -4.94
C ASP A 251 18.91 -22.40 -5.34
N SER A 252 17.72 -22.99 -5.19
CA SER A 252 17.43 -24.39 -5.52
C SER A 252 17.07 -24.62 -7.00
N GLY A 253 17.18 -23.61 -7.86
CA GLY A 253 16.88 -23.73 -9.31
C GLY A 253 15.38 -23.88 -9.65
N GLY A 254 14.51 -23.92 -8.63
CA GLY A 254 13.07 -23.87 -8.78
C GLY A 254 12.58 -22.43 -8.91
N LEU A 255 11.74 -22.17 -9.92
CA LEU A 255 11.11 -20.87 -10.08
C LEU A 255 9.86 -20.82 -9.20
N SER A 256 9.95 -20.13 -8.06
CA SER A 256 8.85 -19.89 -7.12
C SER A 256 8.62 -18.40 -6.92
N VAL A 257 7.40 -18.05 -6.53
CA VAL A 257 7.07 -16.69 -6.09
C VAL A 257 7.18 -16.68 -4.57
N ASN A 258 8.11 -15.88 -4.05
CA ASN A 258 8.33 -15.77 -2.61
C ASN A 258 7.13 -15.11 -1.96
N HIS A 259 6.79 -15.55 -0.76
CA HIS A 259 5.76 -14.92 0.05
C HIS A 259 6.18 -14.86 1.52
N HIS A 260 5.63 -13.88 2.22
CA HIS A 260 5.75 -13.77 3.67
C HIS A 260 4.36 -13.67 4.27
N ASP A 261 4.14 -14.48 5.32
CA ASP A 261 2.92 -14.44 6.13
C ASP A 261 3.22 -13.67 7.41
N PHE A 262 2.52 -12.57 7.58
CA PHE A 262 2.54 -11.74 8.78
C PHE A 262 1.38 -12.20 9.65
N VAL A 263 1.69 -12.99 10.68
CA VAL A 263 0.70 -13.59 11.58
C VAL A 263 0.81 -12.91 12.96
N PRO A 264 -0.31 -12.51 13.58
CA PRO A 264 -0.28 -11.78 14.84
C PRO A 264 0.37 -12.55 16.00
N ALA A 265 1.32 -11.93 16.70
CA ALA A 265 2.12 -12.56 17.77
C ALA A 265 1.30 -13.14 18.94
N THR A 266 0.10 -12.61 19.20
CA THR A 266 -0.78 -13.10 20.27
C THR A 266 -1.37 -14.49 20.03
N THR A 267 -1.15 -15.09 18.85
CA THR A 267 -1.53 -16.48 18.55
C THR A 267 -0.49 -17.51 19.00
N GLU A 268 0.70 -17.12 19.44
CA GLU A 268 1.76 -18.06 19.82
C GLU A 268 1.83 -18.38 21.33
N VAL A 269 0.98 -17.78 22.19
CA VAL A 269 1.02 -18.04 23.63
C VAL A 269 -0.16 -18.90 24.08
N SER A 270 -0.11 -20.18 23.72
CA SER A 270 -0.81 -21.26 24.41
C SER A 270 -0.07 -22.57 24.18
N SER A 271 1.14 -22.69 24.74
CA SER A 271 1.78 -24.01 24.91
C SER A 271 1.04 -24.78 26.02
N ASP A 272 -0.16 -25.25 25.72
CA ASP A 272 -0.87 -26.36 26.38
C ASP A 272 -2.36 -26.32 26.01
N SER A 273 -2.69 -26.55 24.74
CA SER A 273 -3.98 -27.12 24.29
C SER A 273 -3.96 -27.35 22.79
N ALA A 274 -4.42 -28.52 22.38
CA ALA A 274 -4.42 -28.99 20.99
C ALA A 274 -5.15 -28.05 20.02
N ALA A 275 -4.52 -27.85 18.86
CA ALA A 275 -4.97 -27.06 17.70
C ALA A 275 -4.99 -25.53 17.91
N SER A 276 -3.82 -24.90 17.91
CA SER A 276 -3.72 -23.54 17.38
C SER A 276 -4.27 -23.58 15.95
N GLU A 277 -5.47 -23.06 15.73
CA GLU A 277 -5.99 -22.81 14.39
C GLU A 277 -4.92 -22.00 13.64
N ILE A 278 -4.28 -22.62 12.65
CA ILE A 278 -3.40 -21.91 11.74
C ILE A 278 -4.29 -20.89 11.04
N LYS A 279 -4.22 -19.63 11.46
CA LYS A 279 -4.95 -18.54 10.81
C LYS A 279 -4.36 -18.34 9.42
N ILE A 280 -4.98 -18.97 8.43
CA ILE A 280 -4.62 -18.80 7.02
C ILE A 280 -4.93 -17.34 6.65
N PRO A 281 -3.95 -16.57 6.15
CA PRO A 281 -4.20 -15.20 5.73
C PRO A 281 -5.28 -15.14 4.66
N PHE A 282 -6.32 -14.32 4.88
CA PHE A 282 -7.35 -14.04 3.88
C PHE A 282 -7.07 -12.74 3.11
N ILE A 283 -6.25 -11.84 3.67
CA ILE A 283 -5.71 -10.70 2.94
C ILE A 283 -4.45 -11.16 2.21
N THR A 284 -4.49 -11.14 0.88
CA THR A 284 -3.34 -11.49 0.04
C THR A 284 -2.96 -10.32 -0.86
N LEU A 285 -1.75 -9.81 -0.65
CA LEU A 285 -1.22 -8.66 -1.40
C LEU A 285 -0.09 -9.09 -2.33
N LEU A 286 0.03 -8.42 -3.46
CA LEU A 286 1.19 -8.47 -4.34
C LEU A 286 2.07 -7.25 -4.08
N TYR A 287 3.28 -7.47 -3.61
CA TYR A 287 4.33 -6.47 -3.59
C TYR A 287 5.07 -6.47 -4.92
N ARG A 288 5.05 -5.30 -5.57
CA ARG A 288 5.97 -4.90 -6.63
C ARG A 288 6.88 -3.82 -6.03
N PRO A 289 8.12 -3.61 -6.51
CA PRO A 289 9.01 -2.61 -5.92
C PRO A 289 8.31 -1.25 -5.72
N GLY A 290 8.10 -0.86 -4.46
CA GLY A 290 7.41 0.37 -4.05
C GLY A 290 5.88 0.38 -4.11
N HIS A 291 5.20 -0.76 -4.32
CA HIS A 291 3.75 -0.78 -4.53
C HIS A 291 3.05 -2.07 -4.10
N TYR A 292 1.84 -1.94 -3.55
CA TYR A 292 0.98 -3.05 -3.17
C TYR A 292 -0.31 -3.07 -3.99
N ASP A 293 -0.68 -4.25 -4.48
CA ASP A 293 -1.97 -4.56 -5.08
C ASP A 293 -2.64 -5.72 -4.35
N ILE A 294 -3.94 -5.93 -4.54
CA ILE A 294 -4.68 -7.04 -3.94
C ILE A 294 -4.72 -8.22 -4.92
N LEU A 295 -4.47 -9.44 -4.44
CA LEU A 295 -4.57 -10.67 -5.22
C LEU A 295 -5.76 -11.51 -4.78
N TYR A 296 -6.50 -12.02 -5.78
CA TYR A 296 -7.65 -12.88 -5.57
C TYR A 296 -7.28 -14.32 -5.91
N PRO A 297 -7.30 -15.26 -4.94
CA PRO A 297 -6.98 -16.65 -5.20
C PRO A 297 -7.99 -17.27 -6.17
N LYS A 298 -7.56 -18.26 -6.95
CA LYS A 298 -8.52 -19.07 -7.70
C LYS A 298 -9.39 -19.86 -6.72
N PRO A 299 -10.69 -20.05 -7.02
CA PRO A 299 -11.49 -21.01 -6.31
C PRO A 299 -10.78 -22.36 -6.34
N LEU A 300 -10.62 -23.00 -5.18
CA LEU A 300 -10.12 -24.37 -5.12
C LEU A 300 -11.02 -25.23 -6.01
N ALA A 301 -10.42 -25.93 -6.97
CA ALA A 301 -11.16 -26.86 -7.81
C ALA A 301 -11.65 -28.01 -6.91
N ASN A 302 -12.89 -27.92 -6.42
CA ASN A 302 -13.52 -29.03 -5.73
C ASN A 302 -13.55 -30.24 -6.69
N PRO A 303 -13.03 -31.42 -6.31
CA PRO A 303 -13.16 -32.65 -7.08
C PRO A 303 -14.61 -33.18 -7.19
N GLY A 304 -15.61 -32.40 -6.79
CA GLY A 304 -17.02 -32.76 -6.85
C GLY A 304 -17.88 -31.73 -6.14
N GLY A 305 -18.53 -30.86 -6.89
CA GLY A 305 -19.50 -29.89 -6.34
C GLY A 305 -19.41 -28.56 -7.05
N ALA A 306 -20.36 -28.32 -7.95
CA ALA A 306 -20.50 -27.05 -8.65
C ALA A 306 -20.78 -25.91 -7.66
N LEU A 307 -19.78 -25.07 -7.41
CA LEU A 307 -19.96 -23.73 -6.86
C LEU A 307 -19.77 -22.74 -8.00
N ARG A 308 -20.90 -22.13 -8.36
CA ARG A 308 -21.02 -21.13 -9.40
C ARG A 308 -20.51 -19.80 -8.84
N VAL A 309 -19.22 -19.51 -9.02
CA VAL A 309 -18.74 -18.13 -8.92
C VAL A 309 -19.20 -17.43 -10.18
N GLU A 310 -20.35 -16.76 -10.12
CA GLU A 310 -20.70 -15.77 -11.13
C GLU A 310 -19.76 -14.59 -10.95
N LEU A 311 -18.73 -14.54 -11.80
CA LEU A 311 -18.07 -13.28 -12.16
C LEU A 311 -19.19 -12.28 -12.48
N HIS A 312 -19.43 -11.32 -11.58
CA HIS A 312 -20.49 -10.35 -11.75
C HIS A 312 -20.29 -9.61 -13.08
N PRO A 313 -21.29 -9.52 -13.97
CA PRO A 313 -21.09 -9.01 -15.34
C PRO A 313 -20.85 -7.50 -15.44
N HIS A 314 -20.74 -6.77 -14.34
CA HIS A 314 -20.87 -5.31 -14.35
C HIS A 314 -19.63 -4.53 -14.84
N ASP A 315 -18.47 -5.17 -15.00
CA ASP A 315 -17.23 -4.50 -15.46
C ASP A 315 -16.98 -4.54 -16.99
N ARG A 316 -17.97 -4.92 -17.80
CA ARG A 316 -17.84 -4.87 -19.28
C ARG A 316 -18.82 -3.91 -19.94
N HIS A 317 -18.72 -2.61 -19.72
CA HIS A 317 -19.37 -1.63 -20.61
C HIS A 317 -18.38 -0.54 -21.06
N GLY A 318 -17.66 -0.84 -22.14
CA GLY A 318 -16.95 0.12 -22.97
C GLY A 318 -17.54 0.12 -24.40
N SER A 319 -18.17 1.25 -24.75
CA SER A 319 -18.35 1.81 -26.10
C SER A 319 -18.88 0.92 -27.24
N LYS A 320 -20.20 0.91 -27.43
CA LYS A 320 -20.79 0.85 -28.78
C LYS A 320 -21.15 2.28 -29.24
N LEU A 321 -20.28 2.86 -30.04
CA LEU A 321 -20.61 4.01 -30.89
C LEU A 321 -21.74 3.59 -31.84
N ARG A 322 -22.85 4.31 -31.76
CA ARG A 322 -23.92 4.27 -32.77
C ARG A 322 -23.40 4.96 -34.02
N GLN A 323 -23.38 4.24 -35.13
CA GLN A 323 -23.56 4.84 -36.44
C GLN A 323 -25.07 4.93 -36.65
N ASP A 324 -25.55 6.16 -36.83
CA ASP A 324 -26.61 6.55 -37.75
C ASP A 324 -26.41 8.05 -38.02
#